data_AF-K3W6S2-F1
#
_entry.id   AF-K3W6S2-F1
#
_cell.length_a   1.000
_cell.length_b   1.000
_cell.length_c   1.000
_cell.angle_alpha   90.00
_cell.angle_beta   90.00
_cell.angle_gamma   90.00
#
_symmetry.space_group_name_H-M   'P 1'
#
loop_
_entity.id
_entity.type
_entity.pdbx_description
1 polymer ?
#
loop_
_entity_poly.entity_id
_entity_poly.type
_entity_poly.pdbx_seq_one_letter_code
_entity_poly.pdbx_strand_id
1 'polypeptide(L)'
;MERLSLGVLAHLFELLTAWDVAQLTATCTVLHPREPIVQDAVALVVKHRFGDVLASLREDDPLWPRSVIILRVAEVLTLKKWLGSASVQSYEDAAASCASKSSVIVSKAWFLAWKKRSQGYEQFLMQFRHTKKKQQQRVRQQQSRSKKEKKLGTWTNDAAAVVHKVVDTEAAATREAGDLVVCQHGDLLPVSSCVGRSKRVVISKSMFTKMSLYAPDLHGFPLYSSDCEKCTQEKEAKEREVEQRRQERFESQIAGSNDLLDLLLRKSGYPNELFSPASSRGNTHLSLHHSVGKTYFLVPKKWLIKWRNFVRSLDNAGYPGPILNAELVCLAHQRNVVPPYITMFLSGFSIEQSLQATQALGTCASKQYEIVTLGEWEALYDRYCAEYAVGFDVFDGSYHWQTQECNICYYGMGGSGTEKRRNASR
;
A
#
# COMPACT_ATOMS: atom_id res chain seq x y z
N MET A 1 -4.95 33.30 -45.82
CA MET A 1 -5.79 33.27 -44.60
C MET A 1 -6.22 34.66 -44.11
N GLU A 2 -5.87 35.76 -44.78
CA GLU A 2 -6.05 37.13 -44.26
C GLU A 2 -7.50 37.65 -44.20
N ARG A 3 -8.48 36.93 -44.75
CA ARG A 3 -9.91 37.29 -44.66
C ARG A 3 -10.79 36.04 -44.63
N LEU A 4 -10.57 35.12 -43.69
CA LEU A 4 -11.57 34.09 -43.42
C LEU A 4 -12.81 34.76 -42.83
N SER A 5 -13.97 34.51 -43.43
CA SER A 5 -15.23 34.96 -42.83
C SER A 5 -15.47 34.22 -41.52
N LEU A 6 -16.26 34.83 -40.62
CA LEU A 6 -16.62 34.23 -39.34
C LEU A 6 -17.15 32.80 -39.49
N GLY A 7 -18.01 32.56 -40.49
CA GLY A 7 -18.58 31.23 -40.75
C GLY A 7 -17.55 30.19 -41.18
N VAL A 8 -16.59 30.57 -42.04
CA VAL A 8 -15.52 29.64 -42.48
C VAL A 8 -14.56 29.34 -41.33
N LEU A 9 -14.23 30.35 -40.51
CA LEU A 9 -13.36 30.16 -39.35
C LEU A 9 -14.03 29.29 -38.26
N ALA A 10 -15.32 29.51 -38.00
CA ALA A 10 -16.10 28.68 -37.09
C ALA A 10 -16.15 27.23 -37.58
N HIS A 11 -16.43 27.01 -38.86
CA HIS A 11 -16.44 25.66 -39.43
C HIS A 11 -15.08 24.96 -39.33
N LEU A 12 -13.97 25.68 -39.58
CA LEU A 12 -12.64 25.14 -39.36
C LEU A 12 -12.42 24.73 -37.90
N PHE A 13 -12.78 25.60 -36.94
CA PHE A 13 -12.65 25.31 -35.52
C PHE A 13 -13.55 24.17 -35.04
N GLU A 14 -14.69 23.93 -35.68
CA GLU A 14 -15.55 22.78 -35.38
C GLU A 14 -14.89 21.44 -35.64
N LEU A 15 -13.98 21.38 -36.62
CA LEU A 15 -13.24 20.18 -37.01
C LEU A 15 -12.02 19.92 -36.13
N LEU A 16 -11.65 20.89 -35.29
CA LEU A 16 -10.43 20.88 -34.50
C LEU A 16 -10.72 20.64 -33.01
N THR A 17 -9.72 20.17 -32.27
CA THR A 17 -9.76 20.19 -30.81
C THR A 17 -9.34 21.57 -30.29
N ALA A 18 -9.64 21.88 -29.03
CA ALA A 18 -9.19 23.11 -28.39
C ALA A 18 -7.66 23.23 -28.40
N TRP A 19 -6.93 22.10 -28.35
CA TRP A 19 -5.48 22.10 -28.46
C TRP A 19 -5.02 22.49 -29.87
N ASP A 20 -5.64 21.93 -30.90
CA ASP A 20 -5.32 22.27 -32.29
C ASP A 20 -5.64 23.74 -32.59
N VAL A 21 -6.77 24.26 -32.07
CA VAL A 21 -7.12 25.69 -32.20
C VAL A 21 -6.11 26.55 -31.45
N ALA A 22 -5.66 26.15 -30.25
CA ALA A 22 -4.61 26.88 -29.53
C ALA A 22 -3.30 26.93 -30.31
N GLN A 23 -2.88 25.80 -30.90
CA GLN A 23 -1.67 25.74 -31.73
C GLN A 23 -1.80 26.57 -33.00
N LEU A 24 -2.94 26.48 -33.70
CA LEU A 24 -3.21 27.24 -34.90
C LEU A 24 -3.20 28.75 -34.63
N THR A 25 -3.81 29.20 -33.54
CA THR A 25 -3.85 30.62 -33.15
C THR A 25 -2.52 31.13 -32.58
N ALA A 26 -1.69 30.25 -32.00
CA ALA A 26 -0.34 30.58 -31.56
C ALA A 26 0.67 30.72 -32.71
N THR A 27 0.50 29.91 -33.77
CA THR A 27 1.43 29.88 -34.92
C THR A 27 1.02 30.84 -36.04
N CYS A 28 -0.27 31.17 -36.17
CA CYS A 28 -0.77 32.11 -37.17
C CYS A 28 -1.01 33.50 -36.57
N THR A 29 -0.15 34.45 -36.90
CA THR A 29 -0.24 35.85 -36.42
C THR A 29 -1.56 36.55 -36.78
N VAL A 30 -2.18 36.15 -37.89
CA VAL A 30 -3.48 36.66 -38.37
C VAL A 30 -4.65 36.15 -37.53
N LEU A 31 -4.51 34.98 -36.88
CA LEU A 31 -5.53 34.35 -36.04
C LEU A 31 -5.23 34.54 -34.56
N HIS A 32 -4.74 35.72 -34.18
CA HIS A 32 -4.35 35.97 -32.81
C HIS A 32 -5.56 35.80 -31.85
N PRO A 33 -5.41 35.14 -30.67
CA PRO A 33 -6.53 34.84 -29.75
C PRO A 33 -7.33 36.05 -29.22
N ARG A 34 -6.82 37.27 -29.44
CA ARG A 34 -7.45 38.54 -29.05
C ARG A 34 -8.30 39.15 -30.16
N GLU A 35 -8.20 38.64 -31.39
CA GLU A 35 -8.99 39.15 -32.51
C GLU A 35 -10.47 38.83 -32.32
N PRO A 36 -11.39 39.81 -32.46
CA PRO A 36 -12.82 39.61 -32.26
C PRO A 36 -13.39 38.47 -33.11
N ILE A 37 -12.96 38.35 -34.37
CA ILE A 37 -13.42 37.31 -35.29
C ILE A 37 -13.06 35.89 -34.81
N VAL A 38 -11.91 35.73 -34.14
CA VAL A 38 -11.47 34.45 -33.55
C VAL A 38 -12.30 34.13 -32.32
N GLN A 39 -12.56 35.13 -31.47
CA GLN A 39 -13.39 34.98 -30.27
C GLN A 39 -14.84 34.63 -30.60
N ASP A 40 -15.40 35.30 -31.60
CA ASP A 40 -16.76 35.04 -32.08
C ASP A 40 -16.85 33.67 -32.75
N ALA A 41 -15.84 33.25 -33.51
CA ALA A 41 -15.78 31.90 -34.08
C ALA A 41 -15.74 30.82 -32.99
N VAL A 42 -14.91 30.99 -31.95
CA VAL A 42 -14.87 30.09 -30.80
C VAL A 42 -16.20 30.04 -30.06
N ALA A 43 -16.86 31.19 -29.89
CA ALA A 43 -18.17 31.26 -29.25
C ALA A 43 -19.24 30.48 -30.03
N LEU A 44 -19.26 30.62 -31.36
CA LEU A 44 -20.14 29.86 -32.24
C LEU A 44 -19.90 28.35 -32.12
N VAL A 45 -18.63 27.91 -32.16
CA VAL A 45 -18.28 26.48 -32.01
C VAL A 45 -18.73 25.93 -30.65
N VAL A 46 -18.48 26.68 -29.57
CA VAL A 46 -18.91 26.29 -28.21
C VAL A 46 -20.42 26.10 -28.15
N LYS A 47 -21.18 26.97 -28.80
CA LYS A 47 -22.64 26.93 -28.80
C LYS A 47 -23.20 25.80 -29.65
N HIS A 48 -22.70 25.68 -30.86
CA HIS A 48 -23.20 24.71 -31.84
C HIS A 48 -22.81 23.27 -31.46
N ARG A 49 -21.56 23.05 -31.05
CA ARG A 49 -21.04 21.70 -30.75
C ARG A 49 -21.24 21.26 -29.29
N PHE A 50 -21.24 22.20 -28.35
CA PHE A 50 -21.22 21.89 -26.91
C PHE A 50 -22.33 22.60 -26.11
N GLY A 51 -23.37 23.08 -26.81
CA GLY A 51 -24.48 23.81 -26.21
C GLY A 51 -25.23 23.02 -25.14
N ASP A 52 -25.27 21.69 -25.24
CA ASP A 52 -25.89 20.80 -24.24
C ASP A 52 -25.12 20.78 -22.91
N VAL A 53 -23.79 20.81 -22.98
CA VAL A 53 -22.91 20.78 -21.80
C VAL A 53 -22.74 22.17 -21.18
N LEU A 54 -22.79 23.23 -22.00
CA LEU A 54 -22.61 24.62 -21.59
C LEU A 54 -23.89 25.47 -21.66
N ALA A 55 -25.06 24.83 -21.52
CA ALA A 55 -26.38 25.48 -21.60
C ALA A 55 -26.55 26.70 -20.66
N SER A 56 -25.76 26.76 -19.58
CA SER A 56 -25.78 27.86 -18.62
C SER A 56 -25.13 29.17 -19.09
N LEU A 57 -24.24 29.12 -20.08
CA LEU A 57 -23.62 30.31 -20.66
C LEU A 57 -24.61 30.94 -21.64
N ARG A 58 -24.84 32.25 -21.62
CA ARG A 58 -25.67 32.92 -22.63
C ARG A 58 -24.78 33.59 -23.68
N GLU A 59 -25.24 33.68 -24.92
CA GLU A 59 -24.47 34.33 -26.01
C GLU A 59 -24.23 35.82 -25.71
N ASP A 60 -25.26 36.47 -25.19
CA ASP A 60 -25.24 37.89 -24.82
C ASP A 60 -24.55 38.18 -23.49
N ASP A 61 -24.03 37.18 -22.78
CA ASP A 61 -23.39 37.39 -21.49
C ASP A 61 -21.94 37.88 -21.70
N PRO A 62 -21.64 39.16 -21.41
CA PRO A 62 -20.32 39.72 -21.66
C PRO A 62 -19.27 39.24 -20.66
N LEU A 63 -19.66 38.47 -19.64
CA LEU A 63 -18.80 38.11 -18.52
C LEU A 63 -18.04 36.80 -18.72
N TRP A 64 -18.45 35.92 -19.64
CA TRP A 64 -17.70 34.70 -19.90
C TRP A 64 -16.69 34.91 -21.05
N PRO A 65 -15.46 34.42 -20.90
CA PRO A 65 -14.39 34.72 -21.85
C PRO A 65 -14.52 33.88 -23.13
N ARG A 66 -14.74 34.51 -24.28
CA ARG A 66 -14.78 33.88 -25.62
C ARG A 66 -13.38 33.45 -26.06
N SER A 67 -12.88 32.39 -25.46
CA SER A 67 -11.47 31.98 -25.54
C SER A 67 -11.34 30.48 -25.75
N VAL A 68 -10.19 30.07 -26.26
CA VAL A 68 -9.84 28.65 -26.45
C VAL A 68 -9.87 27.87 -25.13
N ILE A 69 -9.69 28.54 -23.99
CA ILE A 69 -9.86 27.94 -22.66
C ILE A 69 -11.29 27.45 -22.46
N ILE A 70 -12.30 28.22 -22.86
CA ILE A 70 -13.71 27.80 -22.74
C ILE A 70 -14.04 26.66 -23.71
N LEU A 71 -13.44 26.67 -24.90
CA LEU A 71 -13.52 25.52 -25.80
C LEU A 71 -12.95 24.26 -25.13
N ARG A 72 -11.77 24.36 -24.48
CA ARG A 72 -11.18 23.23 -23.72
C ARG A 72 -12.06 22.78 -22.56
N VAL A 73 -12.66 23.73 -21.84
CA VAL A 73 -13.59 23.43 -20.75
C VAL A 73 -14.79 22.62 -21.29
N ALA A 74 -15.34 23.03 -22.44
CA ALA A 74 -16.44 22.34 -23.09
C ALA A 74 -16.09 20.87 -23.39
N GLU A 75 -14.93 20.62 -23.99
CA GLU A 75 -14.42 19.27 -24.28
C GLU A 75 -14.29 18.41 -23.01
N VAL A 76 -13.71 18.96 -21.95
CA VAL A 76 -13.51 18.24 -20.67
C VAL A 76 -14.84 17.87 -20.03
N LEU A 77 -15.85 18.74 -20.11
CA LEU A 77 -17.18 18.45 -19.57
C LEU A 77 -17.96 17.45 -20.44
N THR A 78 -17.77 17.48 -21.75
CA THR A 78 -18.28 16.42 -22.64
C THR A 78 -17.66 15.06 -22.28
N LEU A 79 -16.34 15.03 -22.02
CA LEU A 79 -15.68 13.84 -21.52
C LEU A 79 -16.25 13.40 -20.17
N LYS A 80 -16.55 14.33 -19.25
CA LYS A 80 -17.22 14.03 -17.97
C LYS A 80 -18.57 13.33 -18.17
N LYS A 81 -19.40 13.81 -19.10
CA LYS A 81 -20.69 13.19 -19.45
C LYS A 81 -20.48 11.73 -19.89
N TRP A 82 -19.48 11.49 -20.72
CA TRP A 82 -19.11 10.15 -21.17
C TRP A 82 -18.59 9.25 -20.05
N LEU A 83 -17.70 9.76 -19.21
CA LEU A 83 -17.22 9.09 -17.98
C LEU A 83 -18.37 8.78 -17.00
N GLY A 84 -19.44 9.58 -16.99
CA GLY A 84 -20.64 9.31 -16.19
C GLY A 84 -21.52 8.21 -16.80
N SER A 85 -21.62 8.17 -18.13
CA SER A 85 -22.43 7.19 -18.87
C SER A 85 -21.73 5.84 -19.14
N ALA A 86 -20.41 5.79 -19.02
CA ALA A 86 -19.65 4.57 -19.26
C ALA A 86 -19.99 3.52 -18.21
N SER A 87 -20.47 2.36 -18.64
CA SER A 87 -20.59 1.16 -17.80
C SER A 87 -19.18 0.66 -17.48
N VAL A 88 -18.59 1.18 -16.41
CA VAL A 88 -17.26 0.75 -15.96
C VAL A 88 -17.42 -0.56 -15.20
N GLN A 89 -17.02 -1.65 -15.85
CA GLN A 89 -16.93 -2.96 -15.20
C GLN A 89 -15.50 -3.17 -14.68
N SER A 90 -15.38 -3.90 -13.56
CA SER A 90 -14.08 -4.45 -13.17
C SER A 90 -13.59 -5.36 -14.29
N TYR A 91 -12.27 -5.40 -14.51
CA TYR A 91 -11.66 -6.35 -15.44
C TYR A 91 -12.05 -7.80 -15.11
N GLU A 92 -12.13 -8.13 -13.82
CA GLU A 92 -12.53 -9.46 -13.31
C GLU A 92 -13.97 -9.81 -13.72
N ASP A 93 -14.91 -8.88 -13.56
CA ASP A 93 -16.32 -9.07 -13.94
C ASP A 93 -16.51 -9.12 -15.45
N ALA A 94 -15.74 -8.32 -16.19
CA ALA A 94 -15.79 -8.25 -17.66
C ALA A 94 -15.18 -9.50 -18.31
N ALA A 95 -14.11 -10.06 -17.72
CA ALA A 95 -13.52 -11.32 -18.15
C ALA A 95 -14.47 -12.51 -17.92
N ALA A 96 -15.21 -12.50 -16.80
CA ALA A 96 -16.19 -13.55 -16.48
C ALA A 96 -17.48 -13.48 -17.32
N SER A 97 -17.87 -12.29 -17.78
CA SER A 97 -19.16 -12.06 -18.47
C SER A 97 -19.11 -12.19 -20.00
N CYS A 98 -18.02 -12.73 -20.58
CA CYS A 98 -17.83 -12.79 -22.03
C CYS A 98 -18.09 -11.44 -22.71
N ALA A 99 -17.58 -10.35 -22.13
CA ALA A 99 -17.78 -9.00 -22.64
C ALA A 99 -17.39 -8.94 -24.14
N SER A 100 -18.24 -8.27 -24.93
CA SER A 100 -18.15 -8.26 -26.41
C SER A 100 -16.74 -7.97 -26.93
N LYS A 101 -16.40 -8.48 -28.13
CA LYS A 101 -15.14 -8.19 -28.86
C LYS A 101 -14.83 -6.69 -29.08
N SER A 102 -15.74 -5.80 -28.67
CA SER A 102 -15.69 -4.34 -28.80
C SER A 102 -15.44 -3.65 -27.44
N SER A 103 -14.51 -4.18 -26.66
CA SER A 103 -14.15 -3.67 -25.32
C SER A 103 -12.66 -3.37 -25.20
N VAL A 104 -12.33 -2.34 -24.41
CA VAL A 104 -10.97 -1.81 -24.22
C VAL A 104 -10.68 -1.71 -22.73
N ILE A 105 -9.51 -2.20 -22.33
CA ILE A 105 -8.92 -2.10 -20.99
C ILE A 105 -8.25 -0.73 -20.86
N VAL A 106 -8.58 -0.01 -19.80
CA VAL A 106 -7.98 1.28 -19.45
C VAL A 106 -7.64 1.35 -17.96
N SER A 107 -6.84 2.34 -17.57
CA SER A 107 -6.48 2.57 -16.17
C SER A 107 -7.66 3.11 -15.35
N LYS A 108 -7.95 2.49 -14.20
CA LYS A 108 -8.91 3.02 -13.22
C LYS A 108 -8.44 4.34 -12.64
N ALA A 109 -7.15 4.48 -12.35
CA ALA A 109 -6.59 5.73 -11.85
C ALA A 109 -6.81 6.87 -12.83
N TRP A 110 -6.59 6.62 -14.13
CA TRP A 110 -6.83 7.61 -15.17
C TRP A 110 -8.28 8.09 -15.16
N PHE A 111 -9.22 7.14 -15.06
CA PHE A 111 -10.66 7.43 -15.02
C PHE A 111 -11.03 8.31 -13.81
N LEU A 112 -10.45 8.02 -12.64
CA LEU A 112 -10.67 8.80 -11.42
C LEU A 112 -9.99 10.18 -11.49
N ALA A 113 -8.78 10.25 -12.03
CA ALA A 113 -8.03 11.49 -12.21
C ALA A 113 -8.79 12.45 -13.15
N TRP A 114 -9.34 11.93 -14.25
CA TRP A 114 -10.15 12.71 -15.18
C TRP A 114 -11.49 13.15 -14.60
N LYS A 115 -12.14 12.32 -13.77
CA LYS A 115 -13.32 12.76 -13.00
C LYS A 115 -12.97 13.93 -12.08
N LYS A 116 -11.85 13.87 -11.35
CA LYS A 116 -11.38 14.97 -10.50
C LYS A 116 -11.07 16.23 -11.31
N ARG A 117 -10.30 16.09 -12.40
CA ARG A 117 -9.96 17.19 -13.32
C ARG A 117 -11.22 17.89 -13.84
N SER A 118 -12.22 17.12 -14.26
CA SER A 118 -13.48 17.68 -14.75
C SER A 118 -14.22 18.53 -13.70
N GLN A 119 -14.12 18.20 -12.40
CA GLN A 119 -14.72 19.00 -11.34
C GLN A 119 -14.04 20.37 -11.19
N GLY A 120 -12.73 20.46 -11.39
CA GLY A 120 -12.00 21.73 -11.40
C GLY A 120 -12.48 22.66 -12.52
N TYR A 121 -12.68 22.11 -13.72
CA TYR A 121 -13.23 22.84 -14.86
C TYR A 121 -14.70 23.27 -14.65
N GLU A 122 -15.51 22.47 -13.96
CA GLU A 122 -16.86 22.91 -13.56
C GLU A 122 -16.83 24.05 -12.56
N GLN A 123 -15.96 23.98 -11.55
CA GLN A 123 -15.81 25.05 -10.57
C GLN A 123 -15.35 26.36 -11.23
N PHE A 124 -14.45 26.27 -12.22
CA PHE A 124 -14.06 27.40 -13.05
C PHE A 124 -15.27 28.00 -13.78
N LEU A 125 -16.12 27.20 -14.41
CA LEU A 125 -17.34 27.70 -15.06
C LEU A 125 -18.34 28.33 -14.10
N MET A 126 -18.45 27.79 -12.89
CA MET A 126 -19.33 28.35 -11.86
C MET A 126 -18.98 29.79 -11.49
N GLN A 127 -17.74 30.26 -11.76
CA GLN A 127 -17.36 31.66 -11.55
C GLN A 127 -18.08 32.62 -12.51
N PHE A 128 -18.45 32.13 -13.70
CA PHE A 128 -19.19 32.90 -14.70
C PHE A 128 -20.70 32.71 -14.60
N ARG A 129 -21.16 31.66 -13.89
CA ARG A 129 -22.59 31.46 -13.60
C ARG A 129 -23.06 32.43 -12.53
N HIS A 130 -23.79 33.46 -12.92
CA HIS A 130 -24.48 34.32 -11.97
C HIS A 130 -25.88 33.80 -11.62
N THR A 131 -26.13 33.59 -10.33
CA THR A 131 -27.48 33.61 -9.76
C THR A 131 -28.02 35.04 -9.78
N LYS A 132 -29.31 35.23 -10.09
CA LYS A 132 -29.99 36.55 -10.19
C LYS A 132 -29.65 37.53 -9.04
N LYS A 133 -29.38 37.02 -7.83
CA LYS A 133 -28.96 37.80 -6.65
C LYS A 133 -27.63 38.54 -6.81
N LYS A 134 -26.58 37.91 -7.39
CA LYS A 134 -25.26 38.57 -7.57
C LYS A 134 -25.30 39.63 -8.68
N GLN A 135 -26.11 39.41 -9.71
CA GLN A 135 -26.31 40.38 -10.79
C GLN A 135 -27.07 41.62 -10.28
N GLN A 136 -28.14 41.45 -9.47
CA GLN A 136 -28.83 42.57 -8.82
C GLN A 136 -27.92 43.36 -7.85
N GLN A 137 -27.05 42.69 -7.10
CA GLN A 137 -26.11 43.36 -6.19
C GLN A 137 -25.05 44.19 -6.93
N ARG A 138 -24.59 43.72 -8.10
CA ARG A 138 -23.63 44.46 -8.94
C ARG A 138 -24.29 45.60 -9.71
N VAL A 139 -25.51 45.43 -10.22
CA VAL A 139 -26.29 46.53 -10.82
C VAL A 139 -26.53 47.63 -9.78
N ARG A 140 -26.86 47.28 -8.52
CA ARG A 140 -26.96 48.24 -7.41
C ARG A 140 -25.63 48.94 -7.09
N GLN A 141 -24.49 48.25 -7.22
CA GLN A 141 -23.16 48.86 -7.03
C GLN A 141 -22.64 49.65 -8.23
N GLN A 142 -23.10 49.34 -9.45
CA GLN A 142 -22.77 50.10 -10.66
C GLN A 142 -23.61 51.37 -10.76
N GLN A 143 -24.87 51.35 -10.32
CA GLN A 143 -25.70 52.55 -10.18
C GLN A 143 -25.13 53.53 -9.13
N SER A 144 -24.33 53.06 -8.16
CA SER A 144 -23.64 53.93 -7.19
C SER A 144 -22.21 54.35 -7.59
N ARG A 145 -21.70 53.92 -8.76
CA ARG A 145 -20.30 54.14 -9.18
C ARG A 145 -20.15 54.69 -10.61
N SER A 146 -20.98 55.63 -11.01
CA SER A 146 -20.80 56.43 -12.25
C SER A 146 -19.60 57.40 -12.23
N LYS A 147 -18.51 57.11 -11.50
CA LYS A 147 -17.31 57.98 -11.42
C LYS A 147 -15.94 57.29 -11.35
N LYS A 148 -15.82 55.99 -11.63
CA LYS A 148 -14.50 55.33 -11.68
C LYS A 148 -14.43 54.25 -12.76
N GLU A 149 -14.45 54.69 -14.01
CA GLU A 149 -13.95 53.89 -15.13
C GLU A 149 -12.42 53.80 -15.09
N LYS A 150 -11.88 52.72 -15.69
CA LYS A 150 -10.46 52.30 -15.77
C LYS A 150 -9.93 51.52 -14.55
N LYS A 151 -10.47 50.32 -14.30
CA LYS A 151 -9.68 49.19 -13.72
C LYS A 151 -10.34 47.80 -13.82
N LEU A 152 -11.16 47.55 -14.84
CA LEU A 152 -11.83 46.24 -15.03
C LEU A 152 -11.13 45.34 -16.07
N GLY A 153 -9.97 45.74 -16.61
CA GLY A 153 -9.22 44.97 -17.62
C GLY A 153 -8.15 44.01 -17.07
N THR A 154 -7.98 43.92 -15.75
CA THR A 154 -6.83 43.21 -15.14
C THR A 154 -7.21 41.87 -14.48
N TRP A 155 -8.50 41.59 -14.25
CA TRP A 155 -8.95 40.33 -13.62
C TRP A 155 -8.96 39.13 -14.57
N THR A 156 -9.00 39.33 -15.88
CA THR A 156 -9.07 38.25 -16.87
C THR A 156 -7.71 37.56 -17.11
N ASN A 157 -6.60 38.29 -16.97
CA ASN A 157 -5.25 37.75 -17.22
C ASN A 157 -4.75 36.86 -16.06
N ASP A 158 -5.02 37.23 -14.80
CA ASP A 158 -4.62 36.40 -13.63
C ASP A 158 -5.43 35.10 -13.55
N ALA A 159 -6.73 35.14 -13.87
CA ALA A 159 -7.56 33.94 -13.93
C ALA A 159 -7.09 32.97 -15.03
N ALA A 160 -6.72 33.49 -16.21
CA ALA A 160 -6.18 32.67 -17.29
C ALA A 160 -4.81 32.04 -16.93
N ALA A 161 -3.91 32.79 -16.29
CA ALA A 161 -2.60 32.29 -15.87
C ALA A 161 -2.70 31.23 -14.74
N VAL A 162 -3.62 31.40 -13.79
CA VAL A 162 -3.90 30.41 -12.74
C VAL A 162 -4.53 29.15 -13.34
N VAL A 163 -5.43 29.30 -14.32
CA VAL A 163 -6.01 28.16 -15.03
C VAL A 163 -4.95 27.41 -15.82
N HIS A 164 -4.06 28.08 -16.58
CA HIS A 164 -2.97 27.41 -17.28
C HIS A 164 -2.08 26.58 -16.34
N LYS A 165 -1.67 27.12 -15.18
CA LYS A 165 -0.86 26.37 -14.20
C LYS A 165 -1.59 25.16 -13.59
N VAL A 166 -2.89 25.28 -13.31
CA VAL A 166 -3.71 24.17 -12.80
C VAL A 166 -3.93 23.12 -13.89
N VAL A 167 -4.16 23.55 -15.13
CA VAL A 167 -4.40 22.69 -16.29
C VAL A 167 -3.17 21.87 -16.67
N ASP A 168 -1.97 22.44 -16.56
CA ASP A 168 -0.70 21.76 -16.85
C ASP A 168 -0.33 20.75 -15.76
N THR A 169 -0.50 21.10 -14.49
CA THR A 169 -0.22 20.19 -13.35
C THR A 169 -1.17 19.00 -13.34
N GLU A 170 -2.46 19.23 -13.61
CA GLU A 170 -3.44 18.15 -13.70
C GLU A 170 -3.28 17.31 -14.98
N ALA A 171 -2.68 17.84 -16.05
CA ALA A 171 -2.35 17.06 -17.25
C ALA A 171 -1.20 16.07 -17.01
N ALA A 172 -0.22 16.42 -16.16
CA ALA A 172 0.82 15.48 -15.74
C ALA A 172 0.21 14.34 -14.91
N ALA A 173 -0.67 14.67 -13.95
CA ALA A 173 -1.32 13.69 -13.10
C ALA A 173 -2.23 12.71 -13.86
N THR A 174 -2.93 13.16 -14.92
CA THR A 174 -3.75 12.25 -15.73
C THR A 174 -2.89 11.33 -16.60
N ARG A 175 -1.77 11.82 -17.13
CA ARG A 175 -0.81 11.01 -17.89
C ARG A 175 -0.17 9.91 -17.04
N GLU A 176 0.39 10.28 -15.89
CA GLU A 176 0.95 9.32 -14.94
C GLU A 176 -0.09 8.27 -14.54
N ALA A 177 -1.35 8.68 -14.34
CA ALA A 177 -2.44 7.77 -14.02
C ALA A 177 -2.80 6.83 -15.18
N GLY A 178 -2.65 7.26 -16.44
CA GLY A 178 -2.83 6.45 -17.65
C GLY A 178 -1.74 5.40 -17.80
N ASP A 179 -0.50 5.77 -17.50
CA ASP A 179 0.69 4.92 -17.61
C ASP A 179 0.70 3.77 -16.59
N LEU A 180 -0.14 3.82 -15.54
CA LEU A 180 -0.21 2.77 -14.51
C LEU A 180 -0.67 1.39 -15.01
N VAL A 181 -1.19 1.29 -16.23
CA VAL A 181 -1.52 -0.01 -16.86
C VAL A 181 -0.59 -0.36 -18.01
N VAL A 182 0.40 0.49 -18.30
CA VAL A 182 1.38 0.30 -19.38
C VAL A 182 2.72 -0.05 -18.73
N CYS A 183 3.38 -1.11 -19.18
CA CYS A 183 4.72 -1.42 -18.72
C CYS A 183 5.77 -0.62 -19.51
N GLN A 184 7.03 -0.69 -19.09
CA GLN A 184 8.13 0.00 -19.78
C GLN A 184 8.36 -0.50 -21.22
N HIS A 185 7.86 -1.68 -21.56
CA HIS A 185 7.91 -2.24 -22.91
C HIS A 185 6.81 -1.70 -23.83
N GLY A 186 5.87 -0.90 -23.31
CA GLY A 186 4.71 -0.39 -24.04
C GLY A 186 3.51 -1.34 -24.08
N ASP A 187 3.63 -2.50 -23.44
CA ASP A 187 2.57 -3.51 -23.35
C ASP A 187 1.73 -3.35 -22.07
N LEU A 188 0.69 -4.18 -21.94
CA LEU A 188 -0.16 -4.22 -20.77
C LEU A 188 0.63 -4.74 -19.54
N LEU A 189 0.74 -3.92 -18.50
CA LEU A 189 1.45 -4.25 -17.26
C LEU A 189 0.76 -5.41 -16.52
N PRO A 190 1.44 -6.50 -16.10
CA PRO A 190 0.79 -7.70 -15.55
C PRO A 190 -0.23 -7.46 -14.43
N VAL A 191 -1.34 -8.21 -14.41
CA VAL A 191 -2.47 -7.99 -13.46
C VAL A 191 -1.98 -8.07 -12.02
N SER A 192 -1.07 -9.01 -11.77
CA SER A 192 -0.49 -9.26 -10.45
C SER A 192 0.42 -8.12 -9.96
N SER A 193 0.74 -7.15 -10.82
CA SER A 193 1.44 -5.91 -10.49
C SER A 193 0.49 -4.70 -10.37
N CYS A 194 -0.78 -4.86 -10.77
CA CYS A 194 -1.82 -3.84 -10.74
C CYS A 194 -2.56 -3.78 -9.39
N VAL A 195 -1.93 -3.27 -8.33
CA VAL A 195 -2.54 -3.12 -6.99
C VAL A 195 -3.13 -1.72 -6.74
N GLY A 196 -4.29 -1.68 -6.06
CA GLY A 196 -4.89 -0.42 -5.60
C GLY A 196 -5.32 0.53 -6.74
N ARG A 197 -4.55 1.60 -6.96
CA ARG A 197 -4.85 2.63 -7.97
C ARG A 197 -4.58 2.18 -9.41
N SER A 198 -3.65 1.23 -9.61
CA SER A 198 -3.32 0.68 -10.94
C SER A 198 -4.28 -0.40 -11.44
N LYS A 199 -5.45 -0.57 -10.79
CA LYS A 199 -6.47 -1.51 -11.25
C LYS A 199 -6.93 -1.19 -12.67
N ARG A 200 -7.23 -2.25 -13.42
CA ARG A 200 -7.77 -2.20 -14.77
C ARG A 200 -9.28 -2.05 -14.75
N VAL A 201 -9.84 -1.30 -15.69
CA VAL A 201 -11.29 -1.24 -15.94
C VAL A 201 -11.56 -1.41 -17.42
N VAL A 202 -12.77 -1.87 -17.75
CA VAL A 202 -13.19 -2.12 -19.13
C VAL A 202 -14.24 -1.10 -19.55
N ILE A 203 -14.05 -0.52 -20.73
CA ILE A 203 -15.00 0.37 -21.40
C ILE A 203 -15.27 -0.12 -22.83
N SER A 204 -16.38 0.30 -23.42
CA SER A 204 -16.68 -0.04 -24.82
C SER A 204 -15.74 0.69 -25.78
N LYS A 205 -15.43 0.07 -26.92
CA LYS A 205 -14.58 0.64 -27.97
C LYS A 205 -15.14 1.94 -28.54
N SER A 206 -16.46 2.05 -28.66
CA SER A 206 -17.13 3.27 -29.11
C SER A 206 -16.93 4.43 -28.12
N MET A 207 -16.91 4.14 -26.82
CA MET A 207 -16.62 5.13 -25.79
C MET A 207 -15.14 5.52 -25.80
N PHE A 208 -14.24 4.52 -25.87
CA PHE A 208 -12.80 4.75 -25.97
C PHE A 208 -12.45 5.69 -27.14
N THR A 209 -12.98 5.41 -28.33
CA THR A 209 -12.73 6.22 -29.54
C THR A 209 -13.19 7.66 -29.37
N LYS A 210 -14.33 7.89 -28.70
CA LYS A 210 -14.81 9.25 -28.42
C LYS A 210 -13.91 9.97 -27.42
N MET A 211 -13.49 9.27 -26.37
CA MET A 211 -12.69 9.82 -25.28
C MET A 211 -11.26 10.15 -25.74
N SER A 212 -10.65 9.30 -26.55
CA SER A 212 -9.28 9.48 -27.06
C SER A 212 -9.12 10.74 -27.91
N LEU A 213 -10.20 11.26 -28.51
CA LEU A 213 -10.17 12.52 -29.26
C LEU A 213 -9.85 13.74 -28.38
N TYR A 214 -10.28 13.73 -27.11
CA TYR A 214 -10.15 14.89 -26.21
C TYR A 214 -9.13 14.68 -25.10
N ALA A 215 -8.72 13.43 -24.90
CA ALA A 215 -7.77 13.00 -23.90
C ALA A 215 -6.66 12.15 -24.55
N PRO A 216 -5.61 12.78 -25.09
CA PRO A 216 -4.53 12.09 -25.80
C PRO A 216 -3.68 11.22 -24.88
N ASP A 217 -3.77 11.43 -23.57
CA ASP A 217 -3.13 10.65 -22.50
C ASP A 217 -3.89 9.36 -22.14
N LEU A 218 -5.00 9.06 -22.83
CA LEU A 218 -5.74 7.82 -22.63
C LEU A 218 -5.05 6.64 -23.32
N HIS A 219 -4.44 5.78 -22.51
CA HIS A 219 -3.94 4.48 -22.97
C HIS A 219 -5.04 3.41 -22.87
N GLY A 220 -5.17 2.61 -23.93
CA GLY A 220 -6.13 1.53 -23.97
C GLY A 220 -5.63 0.32 -24.73
N PHE A 221 -5.94 -0.86 -24.20
CA PHE A 221 -5.58 -2.15 -24.78
C PHE A 221 -6.85 -2.93 -25.13
N PRO A 222 -6.93 -3.64 -26.26
CA PRO A 222 -8.02 -4.57 -26.52
C PRO A 222 -8.22 -5.55 -25.36
N LEU A 223 -9.46 -5.94 -25.05
CA LEU A 223 -9.76 -6.84 -23.91
C LEU A 223 -9.02 -8.18 -23.95
N TYR A 224 -8.65 -8.65 -25.15
CA TYR A 224 -7.89 -9.89 -25.36
C TYR A 224 -6.38 -9.70 -25.35
N SER A 225 -5.89 -8.51 -25.01
CA SER A 225 -4.44 -8.28 -24.88
C SER A 225 -3.91 -9.10 -23.71
N SER A 226 -2.87 -9.87 -23.96
CA SER A 226 -2.13 -10.57 -22.91
C SER A 226 -1.32 -9.58 -22.09
N ASP A 227 -1.01 -9.99 -20.86
CA ASP A 227 -0.01 -9.31 -20.04
C ASP A 227 1.36 -9.35 -20.75
N CYS A 228 2.19 -8.34 -20.49
CA CYS A 228 3.54 -8.26 -21.05
C CYS A 228 4.37 -9.49 -20.63
N GLU A 229 4.77 -10.30 -21.61
CA GLU A 229 5.50 -11.55 -21.38
C GLU A 229 6.82 -11.32 -20.63
N LYS A 230 7.58 -10.29 -21.01
CA LYS A 230 8.85 -9.95 -20.35
C LYS A 230 8.66 -9.63 -18.87
N CYS A 231 7.69 -8.79 -18.54
CA CYS A 231 7.42 -8.43 -17.14
C CYS A 231 6.91 -9.62 -16.32
N THR A 232 6.14 -10.53 -16.95
CA THR A 232 5.69 -11.76 -16.31
C THR A 232 6.88 -12.68 -16.02
N GLN A 233 7.75 -12.92 -17.01
CA GLN A 233 8.95 -13.74 -16.86
C GLN A 233 9.93 -13.17 -15.83
N GLU A 234 10.17 -11.86 -15.83
CA GLU A 234 11.01 -11.19 -14.83
C GLU A 234 10.46 -11.36 -13.40
N LYS A 235 9.14 -11.22 -13.25
CA LYS A 235 8.48 -11.43 -11.96
C LYS A 235 8.61 -12.87 -11.49
N GLU A 236 8.31 -13.83 -12.35
CA GLU A 236 8.43 -15.27 -12.05
C GLU A 236 9.89 -15.67 -11.77
N ALA A 237 10.86 -15.09 -12.48
CA ALA A 237 12.28 -15.31 -12.23
C ALA A 237 12.68 -14.77 -10.84
N LYS A 238 12.22 -13.56 -10.49
CA LYS A 238 12.47 -12.97 -9.17
C LYS A 238 11.80 -13.77 -8.05
N GLU A 239 10.58 -14.25 -8.25
CA GLU A 239 9.89 -15.10 -7.28
C GLU A 239 10.60 -16.45 -7.11
N ARG A 240 11.07 -17.06 -8.19
CA ARG A 240 11.89 -18.27 -8.14
C ARG A 240 13.21 -18.06 -7.42
N GLU A 241 13.91 -16.96 -7.68
CA GLU A 241 15.15 -16.62 -6.99
C GLU A 241 14.92 -16.41 -5.48
N VAL A 242 13.83 -15.73 -5.12
CA VAL A 242 13.40 -15.53 -3.73
C VAL A 242 13.10 -16.86 -3.04
N GLU A 243 12.40 -17.77 -3.70
CA GLU A 243 12.08 -19.09 -3.14
C GLU A 243 13.32 -19.98 -3.06
N GLN A 244 14.19 -19.95 -4.06
CA GLN A 244 15.47 -20.65 -4.03
C GLN A 244 16.32 -20.19 -2.84
N ARG A 245 16.43 -18.87 -2.62
CA ARG A 245 17.16 -18.33 -1.45
C ARG A 245 16.53 -18.72 -0.11
N ARG A 246 15.19 -18.88 -0.05
CA ARG A 246 14.52 -19.41 1.15
C ARG A 246 14.89 -20.86 1.38
N GLN A 247 14.85 -21.66 0.33
CA GLN A 247 15.20 -23.07 0.39
C GLN A 247 16.66 -23.26 0.79
N GLU A 248 17.60 -22.55 0.16
CA GLU A 248 19.03 -22.58 0.51
C GLU A 248 19.26 -22.17 1.97
N ARG A 249 18.54 -21.14 2.46
CA ARG A 249 18.63 -20.76 3.88
C ARG A 249 18.10 -21.87 4.77
N PHE A 250 16.91 -22.40 4.49
CA PHE A 250 16.31 -23.47 5.26
C PHE A 250 17.26 -24.67 5.32
N GLU A 251 17.84 -25.06 4.19
CA GLU A 251 18.83 -26.12 4.11
C GLU A 251 20.08 -25.79 4.94
N SER A 252 20.65 -24.59 4.80
CA SER A 252 21.83 -24.19 5.57
C SER A 252 21.61 -24.20 7.09
N GLN A 253 20.39 -23.90 7.56
CA GLN A 253 20.09 -23.75 8.99
C GLN A 253 19.48 -25.01 9.63
N ILE A 254 18.83 -25.88 8.85
CA ILE A 254 18.08 -27.03 9.35
C ILE A 254 18.53 -28.35 8.74
N ALA A 255 18.99 -28.39 7.46
CA ALA A 255 19.26 -29.66 6.79
C ALA A 255 20.28 -30.51 7.56
N GLY A 256 19.98 -31.81 7.58
CA GLY A 256 20.78 -32.82 8.30
C GLY A 256 20.41 -33.01 9.78
N SER A 257 19.51 -32.21 10.36
CA SER A 257 19.08 -32.37 11.75
C SER A 257 17.56 -32.48 11.87
N ASN A 258 17.08 -33.70 12.17
CA ASN A 258 15.68 -33.93 12.50
C ASN A 258 15.30 -33.21 13.80
N ASP A 259 16.22 -33.10 14.75
CA ASP A 259 16.02 -32.39 16.02
C ASP A 259 15.67 -30.91 15.81
N LEU A 260 16.40 -30.20 14.94
CA LEU A 260 16.09 -28.80 14.61
C LEU A 260 14.77 -28.67 13.86
N LEU A 261 14.44 -29.62 12.99
CA LEU A 261 13.16 -29.63 12.30
C LEU A 261 11.99 -29.80 13.28
N ASP A 262 12.10 -30.74 14.21
CA ASP A 262 11.09 -30.98 15.25
C ASP A 262 10.95 -29.76 16.16
N LEU A 263 12.06 -29.12 16.54
CA LEU A 263 12.05 -27.89 17.35
C LEU A 263 11.43 -26.69 16.60
N LEU A 264 11.65 -26.60 15.29
CA LEU A 264 11.07 -25.55 14.45
C LEU A 264 9.54 -25.65 14.36
N LEU A 265 9.01 -26.88 14.32
CA LEU A 265 7.58 -27.17 14.19
C LEU A 265 6.83 -27.17 15.53
N ARG A 266 7.55 -27.30 16.65
CA ARG A 266 6.98 -27.39 18.00
C ARG A 266 6.30 -26.10 18.46
N LYS A 267 5.13 -26.26 19.10
CA LYS A 267 4.33 -25.16 19.68
C LYS A 267 4.16 -25.24 21.20
N SER A 268 4.35 -26.41 21.80
CA SER A 268 4.14 -26.69 23.23
C SER A 268 5.17 -26.02 24.15
N GLY A 269 6.36 -25.69 23.64
CA GLY A 269 7.47 -25.15 24.43
C GLY A 269 8.25 -26.20 25.24
N TYR A 270 7.95 -27.49 25.06
CA TYR A 270 8.67 -28.62 25.64
C TYR A 270 8.45 -29.89 24.77
N PRO A 271 9.36 -30.87 24.78
CA PRO A 271 9.25 -32.06 23.94
C PRO A 271 8.02 -32.89 24.33
N ASN A 272 7.27 -33.40 23.35
CA ASN A 272 6.03 -34.16 23.62
C ASN A 272 6.27 -35.41 24.49
N GLU A 273 7.47 -35.97 24.40
CA GLU A 273 7.90 -37.14 25.15
C GLU A 273 8.26 -36.84 26.61
N LEU A 274 8.40 -35.56 26.98
CA LEU A 274 8.84 -35.17 28.33
C LEU A 274 7.92 -35.76 29.40
N PHE A 275 6.62 -35.83 29.11
CA PHE A 275 5.63 -36.46 29.96
C PHE A 275 4.89 -37.55 29.20
N SER A 276 4.53 -38.59 29.94
CA SER A 276 3.65 -39.66 29.47
C SER A 276 2.33 -39.09 28.95
N PRO A 277 1.76 -39.59 27.83
CA PRO A 277 0.43 -39.19 27.40
C PRO A 277 -0.57 -39.41 28.54
N ALA A 278 -1.34 -38.39 28.90
CA ALA A 278 -2.35 -38.52 29.93
C ALA A 278 -3.32 -39.63 29.52
N SER A 279 -3.26 -40.76 30.21
CA SER A 279 -4.26 -41.83 30.05
C SER A 279 -5.64 -41.20 30.26
N SER A 280 -6.57 -41.53 29.35
CA SER A 280 -7.89 -40.93 29.09
C SER A 280 -8.91 -40.99 30.25
N ARG A 281 -8.48 -40.87 31.51
CA ARG A 281 -9.32 -40.85 32.70
C ARG A 281 -8.82 -39.80 33.70
N GLY A 282 -9.16 -38.54 33.44
CA GLY A 282 -9.38 -37.51 34.47
C GLY A 282 -8.23 -37.06 35.37
N ASN A 283 -7.04 -37.67 35.33
CA ASN A 283 -5.89 -37.26 36.12
C ASN A 283 -4.85 -36.54 35.25
N THR A 284 -4.80 -35.22 35.38
CA THR A 284 -3.81 -34.33 34.75
C THR A 284 -2.47 -34.35 35.47
N HIS A 285 -2.00 -35.52 35.94
CA HIS A 285 -0.69 -35.60 36.58
C HIS A 285 0.37 -35.86 35.51
N LEU A 286 1.09 -34.82 35.13
CA LEU A 286 2.26 -34.96 34.27
C LEU A 286 3.29 -35.83 35.00
N SER A 287 3.75 -36.91 34.36
CA SER A 287 4.72 -37.85 34.94
C SER A 287 5.93 -38.02 34.03
N LEU A 288 7.11 -37.94 34.62
CA LEU A 288 8.41 -38.06 33.96
C LEU A 288 8.88 -39.53 33.80
N HIS A 289 8.08 -40.54 34.20
CA HIS A 289 8.50 -41.95 34.17
C HIS A 289 8.91 -42.45 32.77
N HIS A 290 8.39 -41.88 31.70
CA HIS A 290 8.75 -42.23 30.32
C HIS A 290 10.03 -41.55 29.80
N SER A 291 10.62 -40.68 30.60
CA SER A 291 11.79 -39.86 30.25
C SER A 291 13.05 -40.28 31.01
N VAL A 292 13.03 -41.41 31.74
CA VAL A 292 14.17 -41.88 32.53
C VAL A 292 15.41 -42.06 31.64
N GLY A 293 16.53 -41.51 32.09
CA GLY A 293 17.80 -41.51 31.37
C GLY A 293 17.92 -40.44 30.28
N LYS A 294 16.94 -39.54 30.13
CA LYS A 294 17.01 -38.42 29.18
C LYS A 294 17.51 -37.14 29.86
N THR A 295 18.24 -36.36 29.07
CA THR A 295 18.76 -35.04 29.43
C THR A 295 18.04 -33.96 28.63
N TYR A 296 17.74 -32.85 29.30
CA TYR A 296 17.04 -31.71 28.73
C TYR A 296 17.75 -30.40 29.09
N PHE A 297 17.57 -29.37 28.26
CA PHE A 297 18.16 -28.05 28.45
C PHE A 297 17.12 -26.93 28.35
N LEU A 298 17.45 -25.78 28.92
CA LEU A 298 16.64 -24.56 28.83
C LEU A 298 17.19 -23.61 27.75
N VAL A 299 16.30 -23.18 26.86
CA VAL A 299 16.61 -22.16 25.83
C VAL A 299 15.64 -20.98 25.96
N PRO A 300 16.10 -19.71 25.88
CA PRO A 300 15.21 -18.57 26.00
C PRO A 300 14.17 -18.57 24.87
N LYS A 301 12.89 -18.51 25.22
CA LYS A 301 11.77 -18.51 24.25
C LYS A 301 11.86 -17.35 23.26
N LYS A 302 12.29 -16.17 23.72
CA LYS A 302 12.52 -15.01 22.85
C LYS A 302 13.58 -15.29 21.78
N TRP A 303 14.64 -16.01 22.15
CA TRP A 303 15.69 -16.41 21.22
C TRP A 303 15.15 -17.41 20.20
N LEU A 304 14.40 -18.43 20.64
CA LEU A 304 13.79 -19.41 19.74
C LEU A 304 12.79 -18.79 18.77
N ILE A 305 11.96 -17.82 19.21
CA ILE A 305 11.07 -17.08 18.30
C ILE A 305 11.88 -16.37 17.22
N LYS A 306 12.98 -15.70 17.60
CA LYS A 306 13.86 -15.01 16.66
C LYS A 306 14.52 -15.99 15.69
N TRP A 307 15.00 -17.13 16.18
CA TRP A 307 15.56 -18.21 15.37
C TRP A 307 14.53 -18.78 14.39
N ARG A 308 13.32 -19.14 14.84
CA ARG A 308 12.23 -19.64 13.98
C ARG A 308 11.87 -18.65 12.88
N ASN A 309 11.87 -17.35 13.18
CA ASN A 309 11.64 -16.30 12.19
C ASN A 309 12.81 -16.17 11.21
N PHE A 310 14.04 -16.25 11.70
CA PHE A 310 15.25 -16.18 10.88
C PHE A 310 15.33 -17.32 9.86
N VAL A 311 15.05 -18.56 10.29
CA VAL A 311 15.04 -19.75 9.43
C VAL A 311 14.00 -19.63 8.30
N ARG A 312 12.85 -18.98 8.58
CA ARG A 312 11.74 -18.81 7.64
C ARG A 312 11.82 -17.53 6.80
N SER A 313 12.66 -16.57 7.18
CA SER A 313 12.74 -15.27 6.53
C SER A 313 13.89 -15.21 5.53
N LEU A 314 13.85 -14.22 4.64
CA LEU A 314 14.95 -13.91 3.72
C LEU A 314 15.86 -12.80 4.23
N ASP A 315 15.51 -12.16 5.34
CA ASP A 315 16.25 -11.05 5.88
C ASP A 315 17.32 -11.54 6.86
N ASN A 316 18.55 -11.04 6.71
CA ASN A 316 19.66 -11.33 7.62
C ASN A 316 19.56 -10.52 8.92
N ALA A 317 18.76 -9.44 8.95
CA ALA A 317 18.51 -8.69 10.18
C ALA A 317 17.88 -9.54 11.30
N GLY A 318 17.30 -10.70 10.94
CA GLY A 318 16.71 -11.66 11.87
C GLY A 318 17.70 -12.56 12.63
N TYR A 319 19.01 -12.54 12.33
CA TYR A 319 19.97 -13.51 12.91
C TYR A 319 19.87 -13.56 14.45
N PRO A 320 19.61 -14.74 15.06
CA PRO A 320 19.29 -14.82 16.48
C PRO A 320 20.47 -14.45 17.39
N GLY A 321 21.71 -14.68 16.95
CA GLY A 321 22.91 -14.56 17.79
C GLY A 321 23.12 -15.80 18.66
N PRO A 322 24.10 -15.79 19.57
CA PRO A 322 24.33 -16.89 20.50
C PRO A 322 23.18 -17.06 21.49
N ILE A 323 23.05 -18.26 22.03
CA ILE A 323 22.09 -18.55 23.12
C ILE A 323 22.67 -18.01 24.43
N LEU A 324 21.95 -17.07 25.05
CA LEU A 324 22.38 -16.37 26.27
C LEU A 324 21.54 -16.81 27.46
N ASN A 325 22.18 -17.57 28.35
CA ASN A 325 21.57 -18.13 29.56
C ASN A 325 22.19 -17.59 30.87
N ALA A 326 23.07 -16.58 30.81
CA ALA A 326 23.76 -16.04 31.99
C ALA A 326 22.84 -15.66 33.17
N GLU A 327 21.61 -15.23 32.90
CA GLU A 327 20.66 -14.87 33.96
C GLU A 327 20.16 -16.06 34.79
N LEU A 328 20.35 -17.28 34.29
CA LEU A 328 20.07 -18.52 35.00
C LEU A 328 21.23 -18.97 35.87
N VAL A 329 22.29 -18.17 36.01
CA VAL A 329 23.47 -18.52 36.79
C VAL A 329 23.69 -17.51 37.90
N CYS A 330 23.72 -17.98 39.14
CA CYS A 330 24.20 -17.20 40.27
C CYS A 330 25.73 -17.26 40.30
N LEU A 331 26.38 -16.19 39.83
CA LEU A 331 27.85 -16.11 39.83
C LEU A 331 28.45 -16.19 41.25
N ALA A 332 27.78 -15.63 42.25
CA ALA A 332 28.27 -15.63 43.64
C ALA A 332 28.30 -17.02 44.27
N HIS A 333 27.31 -17.86 43.95
CA HIS A 333 27.17 -19.20 44.54
C HIS A 333 27.53 -20.33 43.57
N GLN A 334 27.87 -20.01 42.31
CA GLN A 334 28.13 -20.98 41.23
C GLN A 334 27.01 -22.01 41.10
N ARG A 335 25.77 -21.53 41.15
CA ARG A 335 24.54 -22.35 41.16
C ARG A 335 23.52 -21.83 40.15
N ASN A 336 22.58 -22.67 39.75
CA ASN A 336 21.52 -22.27 38.83
C ASN A 336 20.44 -21.45 39.52
N VAL A 337 19.94 -20.40 38.86
CA VAL A 337 18.80 -19.58 39.28
C VAL A 337 17.65 -19.88 38.34
N VAL A 338 16.96 -20.99 38.58
CA VAL A 338 15.91 -21.51 37.71
C VAL A 338 14.62 -20.71 37.90
N PRO A 339 13.86 -20.38 36.83
CA PRO A 339 12.57 -19.74 36.97
C PRO A 339 11.57 -20.67 37.72
N PRO A 340 10.89 -20.18 38.77
CA PRO A 340 10.03 -21.03 39.61
C PRO A 340 8.94 -21.80 38.84
N TYR A 341 8.43 -21.24 37.75
CA TYR A 341 7.42 -21.92 36.93
C TYR A 341 7.96 -23.18 36.25
N ILE A 342 9.26 -23.28 35.97
CA ILE A 342 9.87 -24.49 35.41
C ILE A 342 9.90 -25.58 36.47
N THR A 343 10.35 -25.26 37.68
CA THR A 343 10.36 -26.18 38.84
C THR A 343 8.95 -26.69 39.14
N MET A 344 7.93 -25.80 39.12
CA MET A 344 6.53 -26.21 39.27
C MET A 344 6.06 -27.11 38.12
N PHE A 345 6.36 -26.75 36.88
CA PHE A 345 5.96 -27.53 35.71
C PHE A 345 6.54 -28.96 35.75
N LEU A 346 7.83 -29.08 36.06
CA LEU A 346 8.51 -30.38 36.19
C LEU A 346 8.00 -31.18 37.40
N SER A 347 7.39 -30.53 38.39
CA SER A 347 6.75 -31.18 39.54
C SER A 347 5.33 -31.71 39.23
N GLY A 348 4.83 -31.54 37.99
CA GLY A 348 3.59 -32.15 37.54
C GLY A 348 2.44 -31.18 37.22
N PHE A 349 2.63 -29.88 37.43
CA PHE A 349 1.62 -28.85 37.12
C PHE A 349 1.60 -28.51 35.63
N SER A 350 0.47 -28.01 35.10
CA SER A 350 0.43 -27.52 33.71
C SER A 350 1.29 -26.27 33.54
N ILE A 351 1.86 -26.06 32.35
CA ILE A 351 2.73 -24.89 32.09
C ILE A 351 1.97 -23.57 32.30
N GLU A 352 0.68 -23.53 31.96
CA GLU A 352 -0.19 -22.37 32.19
C GLU A 352 -0.38 -22.11 33.67
N GLN A 353 -0.64 -23.16 34.46
CA GLN A 353 -0.80 -23.06 35.92
C GLN A 353 0.49 -22.57 36.58
N SER A 354 1.63 -23.14 36.20
CA SER A 354 2.93 -22.75 36.74
C SER A 354 3.26 -21.29 36.42
N LEU A 355 2.98 -20.84 35.19
CA LEU A 355 3.18 -19.45 34.78
C LEU A 355 2.25 -18.50 35.55
N GLN A 356 0.96 -18.83 35.69
CA GLN A 356 0.00 -18.01 36.43
C GLN A 356 0.39 -17.87 37.91
N ALA A 357 0.75 -18.97 38.56
CA ALA A 357 1.18 -18.96 39.96
C ALA A 357 2.43 -18.09 40.17
N THR A 358 3.41 -18.22 39.29
CA THR A 358 4.67 -17.47 39.37
C THR A 358 4.47 -15.97 39.10
N GLN A 359 3.57 -15.61 38.19
CA GLN A 359 3.18 -14.21 37.92
C GLN A 359 2.45 -13.58 39.12
N ALA A 360 1.57 -14.33 39.78
CA ALA A 360 0.86 -13.86 40.97
C ALA A 360 1.81 -13.54 42.14
N LEU A 361 2.96 -14.21 42.21
CA LEU A 361 4.01 -13.98 43.21
C LEU A 361 4.92 -12.77 42.92
N GLY A 362 4.56 -11.93 41.95
CA GLY A 362 5.29 -10.68 41.66
C GLY A 362 6.63 -10.89 40.96
N THR A 363 6.96 -12.11 40.54
CA THR A 363 8.07 -12.31 39.61
C THR A 363 7.66 -11.69 38.27
N CYS A 364 8.34 -10.62 37.87
CA CYS A 364 8.11 -10.02 36.56
C CYS A 364 8.26 -11.11 35.50
N ALA A 365 7.45 -11.05 34.44
CA ALA A 365 7.50 -11.94 33.27
C ALA A 365 8.80 -11.74 32.45
N SER A 366 9.97 -11.73 33.09
CA SER A 366 11.17 -11.11 32.54
C SER A 366 11.81 -11.92 31.43
N LYS A 367 11.71 -13.26 31.42
CA LYS A 367 11.95 -14.13 30.25
C LYS A 367 11.37 -15.52 30.47
N GLN A 368 10.70 -16.04 29.44
CA GLN A 368 10.23 -17.42 29.36
C GLN A 368 11.28 -18.28 28.66
N TYR A 369 11.30 -19.56 28.99
CA TYR A 369 12.21 -20.58 28.48
C TYR A 369 11.38 -21.72 27.89
N GLU A 370 11.94 -22.37 26.87
CA GLU A 370 11.45 -23.64 26.35
C GLU A 370 12.42 -24.74 26.76
N ILE A 371 11.89 -25.94 26.99
CA ILE A 371 12.67 -27.14 27.28
C ILE A 371 12.99 -27.80 25.95
N VAL A 372 14.25 -28.15 25.74
CA VAL A 372 14.74 -28.84 24.54
C VAL A 372 15.41 -30.16 24.92
N THR A 373 15.42 -31.12 24.02
CA THR A 373 16.14 -32.40 24.21
C THR A 373 17.65 -32.18 24.09
N LEU A 374 18.44 -33.18 24.48
CA LEU A 374 19.89 -33.18 24.26
C LEU A 374 20.25 -33.00 22.77
N GLY A 375 19.64 -33.77 21.86
CA GLY A 375 19.94 -33.67 20.42
C GLY A 375 19.60 -32.29 19.84
N GLU A 376 18.49 -31.69 20.28
CA GLU A 376 18.14 -30.32 19.90
C GLU A 376 19.13 -29.30 20.44
N TRP A 377 19.56 -29.46 21.70
CA TRP A 377 20.54 -28.58 22.32
C TRP A 377 21.89 -28.64 21.60
N GLU A 378 22.40 -29.83 21.33
CA GLU A 378 23.66 -30.04 20.59
C GLU A 378 23.57 -29.41 19.20
N ALA A 379 22.49 -29.68 18.47
CA ALA A 379 22.31 -29.13 17.13
C ALA A 379 22.20 -27.59 17.11
N LEU A 380 21.62 -26.98 18.14
CA LEU A 380 21.61 -25.54 18.32
C LEU A 380 22.99 -24.99 18.72
N TYR A 381 23.66 -25.67 19.65
CA TYR A 381 24.97 -25.27 20.18
C TYR A 381 26.02 -25.26 19.07
N ASP A 382 26.07 -26.31 18.25
CA ASP A 382 27.02 -26.45 17.15
C ASP A 382 26.89 -25.34 16.11
N ARG A 383 25.67 -24.81 15.92
CA ARG A 383 25.38 -23.78 14.90
C ARG A 383 25.45 -22.35 15.40
N TYR A 384 25.00 -22.09 16.62
CA TYR A 384 24.82 -20.72 17.12
C TYR A 384 25.71 -20.37 18.31
N CYS A 385 26.38 -21.36 18.90
CA CYS A 385 27.06 -21.27 20.18
C CYS A 385 26.10 -20.92 21.35
N ALA A 386 26.44 -21.40 22.54
CA ALA A 386 25.78 -20.98 23.77
C ALA A 386 26.83 -20.53 24.78
N GLU A 387 26.49 -19.49 25.56
CA GLU A 387 27.33 -19.02 26.65
C GLU A 387 27.36 -20.05 27.80
N TYR A 388 26.20 -20.57 28.18
CA TYR A 388 26.05 -21.48 29.30
C TYR A 388 24.90 -22.47 29.08
N ALA A 389 25.13 -23.74 29.41
CA ALA A 389 24.13 -24.79 29.36
C ALA A 389 23.46 -24.95 30.72
N VAL A 390 22.13 -24.80 30.77
CA VAL A 390 21.33 -25.09 31.98
C VAL A 390 20.48 -26.30 31.67
N GLY A 391 20.91 -27.46 32.16
CA GLY A 391 20.26 -28.74 31.91
C GLY A 391 19.86 -29.50 33.16
N PHE A 392 18.94 -30.44 32.97
CA PHE A 392 18.52 -31.41 33.98
C PHE A 392 18.40 -32.79 33.35
N ASP A 393 18.63 -33.79 34.18
CA ASP A 393 18.50 -35.20 33.84
C ASP A 393 17.26 -35.78 34.54
N VAL A 394 16.64 -36.79 33.95
CA VAL A 394 15.50 -37.48 34.56
C VAL A 394 15.93 -38.86 35.04
N PHE A 395 15.84 -39.10 36.35
CA PHE A 395 16.13 -40.38 36.99
C PHE A 395 14.93 -40.83 37.83
N ASP A 396 14.51 -42.08 37.69
CA ASP A 396 13.41 -42.70 38.45
C ASP A 396 12.12 -41.86 38.50
N GLY A 397 11.77 -41.20 37.39
CA GLY A 397 10.59 -40.35 37.28
C GLY A 397 10.70 -39.01 38.00
N SER A 398 11.90 -38.60 38.42
CA SER A 398 12.20 -37.30 39.02
C SER A 398 13.29 -36.57 38.23
N TYR A 399 13.22 -35.24 38.16
CA TYR A 399 14.25 -34.43 37.51
C TYR A 399 15.36 -34.04 38.50
N HIS A 400 16.58 -33.93 37.99
CA HIS A 400 17.78 -33.58 38.73
C HIS A 400 18.57 -32.56 37.93
N TRP A 401 18.75 -31.35 38.45
CA TRP A 401 19.57 -30.34 37.78
C TRP A 401 21.04 -30.73 37.75
N GLN A 402 21.68 -30.57 36.60
CA GLN A 402 23.11 -30.84 36.43
C GLN A 402 23.99 -29.93 37.30
N THR A 403 23.54 -28.69 37.52
CA THR A 403 24.10 -27.77 38.51
C THR A 403 23.01 -27.44 39.53
N GLN A 404 23.33 -27.53 40.83
CA GLN A 404 22.36 -27.33 41.90
C GLN A 404 21.67 -25.96 41.82
N GLU A 405 20.40 -25.92 42.20
CA GLU A 405 19.65 -24.67 42.32
C GLU A 405 20.18 -23.79 43.47
N CYS A 406 20.16 -22.49 43.25
CA CYS A 406 20.55 -21.48 44.21
C CYS A 406 19.36 -21.12 45.10
N ASN A 407 19.27 -21.74 46.29
CA ASN A 407 18.19 -21.47 47.25
C ASN A 407 18.28 -20.09 47.92
N ILE A 408 19.37 -19.35 47.69
CA ILE A 408 19.61 -18.01 48.25
C ILE A 408 19.17 -16.91 47.27
N CYS A 409 19.39 -17.13 45.96
CA CYS A 409 19.11 -16.14 44.93
C CYS A 409 17.90 -16.58 44.12
N TYR A 410 16.84 -15.79 44.17
CA TYR A 410 15.62 -16.07 43.45
C TYR A 410 15.63 -15.43 42.06
N TYR A 411 15.17 -16.18 41.06
CA TYR A 411 15.00 -15.68 39.71
C TYR A 411 14.02 -14.49 39.70
N GLY A 412 14.42 -13.38 39.07
CA GLY A 412 13.58 -12.18 38.97
C GLY A 412 13.52 -11.28 40.21
N MET A 413 14.19 -11.62 41.32
CA MET A 413 14.17 -10.84 42.57
C MET A 413 15.25 -9.74 42.67
N GLY A 414 15.91 -9.38 41.56
CA GLY A 414 16.96 -8.35 41.50
C GLY A 414 16.64 -7.10 40.67
N GLY A 415 15.40 -6.94 40.20
CA GLY A 415 15.03 -5.95 39.18
C GLY A 415 14.12 -4.81 39.63
N SER A 416 14.13 -4.41 40.91
CA SER A 416 13.38 -3.22 41.36
C SER A 416 14.18 -1.93 41.06
N GLY A 417 14.06 -1.48 39.81
CA GLY A 417 13.97 -0.05 39.49
C GLY A 417 15.24 0.80 39.51
N THR A 418 16.02 0.79 38.41
CA THR A 418 16.88 1.96 38.06
C THR A 418 17.04 2.27 36.57
N GLU A 419 16.47 1.51 35.62
CA GLU A 419 16.75 1.74 34.18
C GLU A 419 15.76 2.65 33.40
N LYS A 420 14.69 3.18 34.01
CA LYS A 420 13.67 3.95 33.26
C LYS A 420 13.58 5.46 33.54
N ARG A 421 14.56 6.09 34.19
CA ARG A 421 14.46 7.54 34.52
C ARG A 421 15.67 8.42 34.21
N ARG A 422 16.58 8.03 33.30
CA ARG A 422 17.76 8.87 33.01
C ARG A 422 17.83 9.61 31.68
N ASN A 423 16.86 9.50 30.78
CA ASN A 423 16.81 10.34 29.57
C ASN A 423 15.49 11.10 29.46
N ALA A 424 15.33 12.12 30.31
CA ALA A 424 14.35 13.18 30.13
C ALA A 424 14.78 14.46 30.89
N SER A 425 16.02 14.91 30.68
CA SER A 425 16.42 16.31 30.90
C SER A 425 17.87 16.53 30.44
N ARG A 426 18.02 16.96 29.19
CA ARG A 426 18.93 18.03 28.79
C ARG A 426 18.62 18.47 27.38
#